data_AF-Q7YTM8-F1
#
_entry.id   AF-Q7YTM8-F1
#
_cell.length_a   1.000
_cell.length_b   1.000
_cell.length_c   1.000
_cell.angle_alpha   90.00
_cell.angle_beta   90.00
_cell.angle_gamma   90.00
#
_symmetry.space_group_name_H-M   'P 1'
#
loop_
_entity.id
_entity.type
_entity.pdbx_description
1 polymer ?
#
loop_
_entity_poly.entity_id
_entity_poly.type
_entity_poly.pdbx_seq_one_letter_code
_entity_poly.pdbx_strand_id
1 'polypeptide(L)'
;MSSKISSSRCCTLFCHVNTRIALTILDILIGFSNILSYAIQFHNWSALTLTAMVTLVACHTLQMFLAEKKNTITHWKYSTFKWIMWIDITLGFLALGCFVVCFIIAGVTEIEFTNLYGENLWFTGLWATAITKYTWQNALLARNYSNQKRILKSEIVEDA
;
A
#
# COMPACT_ATOMS: atom_id res chain seq x y z
N MET A 1 -8.46 36.99 -2.12
CA MET A 1 -7.29 36.68 -2.98
C MET A 1 -6.55 35.40 -2.54
N SER A 2 -7.26 34.33 -2.14
CA SER A 2 -6.65 33.09 -1.59
C SER A 2 -7.29 31.81 -2.13
N SER A 3 -7.65 31.78 -3.42
CA SER A 3 -8.20 30.57 -4.06
C SER A 3 -7.28 29.94 -5.13
N LYS A 4 -6.24 30.64 -5.59
CA LYS A 4 -5.32 30.11 -6.63
C LYS A 4 -4.15 29.27 -6.10
N ILE A 5 -3.79 29.40 -4.81
CA ILE A 5 -2.60 28.71 -4.24
C ILE A 5 -2.91 27.25 -3.81
N SER A 6 -4.18 26.92 -3.53
CA SER A 6 -4.56 25.54 -3.16
C SER A 6 -4.74 24.60 -4.35
N SER A 7 -5.06 25.14 -5.53
CA SER A 7 -5.34 24.33 -6.73
C SER A 7 -4.06 23.71 -7.32
N SER A 8 -2.94 24.43 -7.34
CA SER A 8 -1.69 23.96 -7.94
C SER A 8 -0.93 22.93 -7.10
N ARG A 9 -1.06 22.94 -5.76
CA ARG A 9 -0.41 21.95 -4.88
C ARG A 9 -1.18 20.63 -4.75
N CYS A 10 -2.49 20.65 -4.97
CA CYS A 10 -3.34 19.45 -4.90
C CYS A 10 -3.36 18.68 -6.23
N CYS A 11 -3.26 19.38 -7.36
CA CYS A 11 -3.26 18.77 -8.70
C CYS A 11 -2.07 17.83 -9.00
N THR A 12 -0.95 17.95 -8.29
CA THR A 12 0.26 17.13 -8.54
C THR A 12 0.41 15.93 -7.61
N LEU A 13 -0.21 15.93 -6.42
CA LEU A 13 -0.12 14.82 -5.46
C LEU A 13 -1.21 13.74 -5.69
N PHE A 14 -2.29 14.13 -6.37
CA PHE A 14 -3.50 13.33 -6.60
C PHE A 14 -3.82 13.16 -8.10
N CYS A 15 -2.82 12.82 -8.93
CA CYS A 15 -3.08 12.32 -10.29
C CYS A 15 -4.19 11.26 -10.26
N HIS A 16 -5.19 11.47 -11.13
CA HIS A 16 -6.47 10.78 -11.30
C HIS A 16 -6.53 9.36 -10.70
N VAL A 17 -7.64 9.01 -10.01
CA VAL A 17 -7.90 7.65 -9.50
C VAL A 17 -7.64 6.55 -10.56
N ASN A 18 -7.86 6.86 -11.84
CA ASN A 18 -7.55 5.97 -12.98
C ASN A 18 -6.05 5.65 -13.10
N THR A 19 -5.16 6.63 -12.92
CA THR A 19 -3.70 6.41 -12.95
C THR A 19 -3.27 5.54 -11.79
N ARG A 20 -3.82 5.75 -10.59
CA ARG A 20 -3.53 4.91 -9.42
C ARG A 20 -3.98 3.47 -9.65
N ILE A 21 -5.17 3.28 -10.21
CA ILE A 21 -5.68 1.95 -10.61
C ILE A 21 -4.73 1.28 -11.60
N ALA A 22 -4.33 1.98 -12.67
CA ALA A 22 -3.44 1.43 -13.69
C ALA A 22 -2.07 1.02 -13.13
N LEU A 23 -1.46 1.88 -12.29
CA LEU A 23 -0.19 1.56 -11.61
C LEU A 23 -0.33 0.38 -10.65
N THR A 24 -1.45 0.27 -9.92
CA THR A 24 -1.69 -0.86 -9.01
C THR A 24 -1.85 -2.17 -9.79
N ILE A 25 -2.54 -2.14 -10.93
CA ILE A 25 -2.67 -3.31 -11.81
C ILE A 25 -1.30 -3.75 -12.33
N LEU A 26 -0.47 -2.79 -12.77
CA LEU A 26 0.89 -3.08 -13.22
C LEU A 26 1.73 -3.72 -12.10
N ASP A 27 1.69 -3.16 -10.90
CA ASP A 27 2.42 -3.69 -9.74
C ASP A 27 1.93 -5.11 -9.36
N ILE A 28 0.64 -5.42 -9.49
CA ILE A 28 0.10 -6.77 -9.29
C ILE A 28 0.66 -7.75 -10.33
N LEU A 29 0.72 -7.36 -11.61
CA LEU A 29 1.29 -8.20 -12.68
C LEU A 29 2.79 -8.46 -12.44
N ILE A 30 3.53 -7.43 -12.04
CA ILE A 30 4.94 -7.53 -11.65
C ILE A 30 5.07 -8.45 -10.42
N GLY A 31 4.17 -8.35 -9.45
CA GLY A 31 4.12 -9.22 -8.28
C GLY A 31 3.97 -10.70 -8.68
N PHE A 32 2.98 -11.03 -9.51
CA PHE A 32 2.80 -12.41 -10.01
C PHE A 32 4.02 -12.92 -10.78
N SER A 33 4.61 -12.11 -11.65
CA SER A 33 5.83 -12.48 -12.38
C SER A 33 6.97 -12.81 -11.41
N ASN A 34 7.19 -11.97 -10.40
CA ASN A 34 8.26 -12.17 -9.44
C ASN A 34 8.01 -13.34 -8.49
N ILE A 35 6.76 -13.61 -8.08
CA ILE A 35 6.41 -14.80 -7.30
C ILE A 35 6.86 -16.06 -8.05
N LEU A 36 6.56 -16.15 -9.36
CA LEU A 36 6.98 -17.29 -10.18
C LEU A 36 8.51 -17.36 -10.31
N SER A 37 9.18 -16.22 -10.55
CA SER A 37 10.64 -16.17 -10.63
C SER A 37 11.32 -16.60 -9.33
N TYR A 38 10.83 -16.14 -8.17
CA TYR A 38 11.38 -16.51 -6.87
C TYR A 38 11.11 -17.97 -6.50
N ALA A 39 9.93 -18.49 -6.85
CA ALA A 39 9.57 -19.88 -6.56
C ALA A 39 10.37 -20.88 -7.42
N ILE A 40 10.48 -20.61 -8.72
CA ILE A 40 10.95 -21.58 -9.71
C ILE A 40 12.45 -21.43 -9.96
N GLN A 41 12.94 -20.20 -10.12
CA GLN A 41 14.29 -19.96 -10.63
C GLN A 41 15.27 -19.63 -9.50
N PHE A 42 14.88 -18.72 -8.61
CA PHE A 42 15.81 -18.12 -7.66
C PHE A 42 15.83 -18.81 -6.30
N HIS A 43 14.79 -19.58 -5.95
CA HIS A 43 14.66 -20.25 -4.65
C HIS A 43 14.86 -19.29 -3.46
N ASN A 44 14.33 -18.07 -3.58
CA ASN A 44 14.38 -17.06 -2.53
C ASN A 44 13.02 -17.04 -1.80
N TRP A 45 12.93 -17.76 -0.68
CA TRP A 45 11.66 -17.97 0.03
C TRP A 45 11.22 -16.72 0.79
N SER A 46 12.17 -15.95 1.33
CA SER A 46 11.85 -14.69 2.01
C SER A 46 11.29 -13.65 1.03
N ALA A 47 11.92 -13.48 -0.14
CA ALA A 47 11.41 -12.58 -1.17
C ALA A 47 10.07 -13.08 -1.73
N LEU A 48 9.92 -14.40 -1.96
CA LEU A 48 8.66 -15.01 -2.38
C LEU A 48 7.51 -14.63 -1.44
N THR A 49 7.68 -14.86 -0.14
CA THR A 49 6.62 -14.65 0.86
C THR A 49 6.22 -13.17 0.94
N LEU A 50 7.17 -12.25 0.97
CA LEU A 50 6.85 -10.81 0.97
C LEU A 50 6.28 -10.33 -0.36
N THR A 51 6.70 -10.90 -1.50
CA THR A 51 6.10 -10.58 -2.80
C THR A 51 4.65 -11.06 -2.86
N ALA A 52 4.36 -12.24 -2.32
CA ALA A 52 2.99 -12.73 -2.20
C ALA A 52 2.15 -11.82 -1.29
N MET A 53 2.68 -11.42 -0.14
CA MET A 53 2.01 -10.49 0.77
C MET A 53 1.76 -9.13 0.10
N VAL A 54 2.75 -8.54 -0.57
CA VAL A 54 2.54 -7.25 -1.24
C VAL A 54 1.51 -7.35 -2.35
N THR A 55 1.49 -8.46 -3.09
CA THR A 55 0.51 -8.69 -4.16
C THR A 55 -0.91 -8.74 -3.59
N LEU A 56 -1.09 -9.39 -2.43
CA LEU A 56 -2.38 -9.40 -1.73
C LEU A 56 -2.78 -8.00 -1.23
N VAL A 57 -1.86 -7.24 -0.64
CA VAL A 57 -2.13 -5.86 -0.20
C VAL A 57 -2.42 -4.94 -1.40
N ALA A 58 -1.73 -5.12 -2.52
CA ALA A 58 -2.00 -4.39 -3.76
C ALA A 58 -3.38 -4.73 -4.33
N CYS A 59 -3.80 -5.99 -4.28
CA CYS A 59 -5.16 -6.41 -4.62
C CYS A 59 -6.22 -5.72 -3.72
N HIS A 60 -5.99 -5.67 -2.41
CA HIS A 60 -6.87 -4.94 -1.48
C HIS A 60 -6.91 -3.44 -1.80
N THR A 61 -5.75 -2.84 -2.10
CA THR A 61 -5.64 -1.44 -2.52
C THR A 61 -6.42 -1.17 -3.80
N LEU A 62 -6.31 -2.06 -4.79
CA LEU A 62 -7.07 -1.97 -6.03
C LEU A 62 -8.58 -2.02 -5.76
N GLN A 63 -9.04 -2.90 -4.87
CA GLN A 63 -10.45 -2.94 -4.45
C GLN A 63 -10.90 -1.62 -3.85
N MET A 64 -10.09 -1.00 -2.99
CA MET A 64 -10.39 0.32 -2.43
C MET A 64 -10.48 1.40 -3.50
N PHE A 65 -9.53 1.47 -4.44
CA PHE A 65 -9.57 2.45 -5.53
C PHE A 65 -10.74 2.22 -6.50
N LEU A 66 -11.11 0.96 -6.76
CA LEU A 66 -12.31 0.65 -7.55
C LEU A 66 -13.60 1.05 -6.82
N ALA A 67 -13.65 0.85 -5.50
CA ALA A 67 -14.78 1.28 -4.66
C ALA A 67 -14.89 2.81 -4.58
N GLU A 68 -13.76 3.53 -4.54
CA GLU A 68 -13.70 4.98 -4.65
C GLU A 68 -14.19 5.45 -6.01
N LYS A 69 -13.68 4.88 -7.11
CA LYS A 69 -14.10 5.23 -8.48
C LYS A 69 -15.59 5.00 -8.71
N LYS A 70 -16.19 3.96 -8.13
CA LYS A 70 -17.62 3.65 -8.21
C LYS A 70 -18.46 4.37 -7.13
N ASN A 71 -17.86 5.22 -6.30
CA ASN A 71 -18.47 5.84 -5.11
C ASN A 71 -19.09 4.87 -4.09
N THR A 72 -18.87 3.55 -4.25
CA THR A 72 -19.41 2.51 -3.37
C THR A 72 -18.77 2.56 -1.98
N ILE A 73 -17.56 3.13 -1.87
CA ILE A 73 -16.86 3.32 -0.60
C ILE A 73 -17.67 4.15 0.41
N THR A 74 -18.56 5.04 -0.06
CA THR A 74 -19.42 5.86 0.81
C THR A 74 -20.46 5.02 1.57
N HIS A 75 -20.84 3.84 1.05
CA HIS A 75 -21.76 2.93 1.73
C HIS A 75 -21.09 2.09 2.81
N TRP A 76 -19.76 2.06 2.89
CA TRP A 76 -19.05 1.23 3.86
C TRP A 76 -19.26 1.74 5.30
N LYS A 77 -19.31 0.83 6.28
CA LYS A 77 -19.51 1.22 7.67
C LYS A 77 -18.27 1.96 8.21
N TYR A 78 -18.48 2.90 9.14
CA TYR A 78 -17.37 3.60 9.80
C TYR A 78 -16.40 2.64 10.50
N SER A 79 -16.93 1.54 11.07
CA SER A 79 -16.12 0.48 11.68
C SER A 79 -15.16 -0.17 10.68
N THR A 80 -15.58 -0.37 9.42
CA THR A 80 -14.74 -0.95 8.36
C THR A 80 -13.49 -0.10 8.12
N PHE A 81 -13.65 1.22 8.02
CA PHE A 81 -12.49 2.12 7.86
C PHE A 81 -11.55 2.10 9.06
N LYS A 82 -12.07 2.00 10.29
CA LYS A 82 -11.24 1.86 11.49
C LYS A 82 -10.41 0.58 11.45
N TRP A 83 -11.01 -0.55 11.07
CA TRP A 83 -10.30 -1.82 10.98
C TRP A 83 -9.23 -1.81 9.90
N ILE A 84 -9.55 -1.32 8.70
CA ILE A 84 -8.58 -1.15 7.61
C ILE A 84 -7.40 -0.30 8.10
N MET A 85 -7.69 0.87 8.68
CA MET A 85 -6.65 1.77 9.18
C MET A 85 -5.75 1.12 10.24
N TRP A 86 -6.31 0.39 11.22
CA TRP A 86 -5.50 -0.27 12.24
C TRP A 86 -4.62 -1.38 11.67
N ILE A 87 -5.17 -2.22 10.79
CA ILE A 87 -4.44 -3.33 10.15
C ILE A 87 -3.32 -2.79 9.25
N ASP A 88 -3.62 -1.80 8.42
CA ASP A 88 -2.63 -1.21 7.52
C ASP A 88 -1.53 -0.49 8.29
N ILE A 89 -1.85 0.24 9.37
CA ILE A 89 -0.83 0.92 10.18
C ILE A 89 0.11 -0.10 10.84
N THR A 90 -0.43 -1.16 11.47
CA THR A 90 0.39 -2.17 12.13
C THR A 90 1.24 -2.93 11.13
N LEU A 91 0.65 -3.35 9.99
CA LEU A 91 1.37 -4.02 8.92
C LEU A 91 2.44 -3.13 8.29
N GLY A 92 2.14 -1.83 8.11
CA GLY A 92 3.08 -0.85 7.57
C GLY A 92 4.29 -0.63 8.48
N PHE A 93 4.10 -0.52 9.80
CA PHE A 93 5.22 -0.45 10.74
C PHE A 93 6.03 -1.75 10.79
N LEU A 94 5.37 -2.91 10.75
CA LEU A 94 6.06 -4.21 10.71
C LEU A 94 6.90 -4.37 9.44
N ALA A 95 6.35 -3.97 8.29
CA ALA A 95 7.05 -3.98 7.02
C ALA A 95 8.23 -3.00 7.00
N LEU A 96 8.06 -1.81 7.59
CA LEU A 96 9.15 -0.85 7.73
C LEU A 96 10.30 -1.40 8.60
N GLY A 97 9.97 -2.07 9.71
CA GLY A 97 10.96 -2.76 10.54
C GLY A 97 11.69 -3.87 9.78
N CYS A 98 10.94 -4.68 9.03
CA CYS A 98 11.50 -5.73 8.17
C CYS A 98 12.46 -5.15 7.12
N PHE A 99 12.07 -4.07 6.44
CA PHE A 99 12.93 -3.37 5.49
C PHE A 99 14.27 -2.96 6.13
N VAL A 100 14.24 -2.30 7.28
CA VAL A 100 15.46 -1.84 7.98
C VAL A 100 16.35 -3.03 8.37
N VAL A 101 15.77 -4.08 8.95
CA VAL A 101 16.52 -5.28 9.37
C VAL A 101 17.14 -5.99 8.17
N CYS A 102 16.38 -6.20 7.08
CA CYS A 102 16.88 -6.84 5.87
C CYS A 102 18.03 -6.06 5.24
N PHE A 103 17.94 -4.73 5.17
CA PHE A 103 18.99 -3.89 4.59
C PHE A 103 20.26 -3.86 5.45
N ILE A 104 20.12 -3.81 6.78
CA ILE A 104 21.27 -3.88 7.70
C ILE A 104 21.98 -5.23 7.55
N ILE A 105 21.23 -6.34 7.60
CA ILE A 105 21.82 -7.68 7.48
C ILE A 105 22.48 -7.83 6.10
N ALA A 106 21.79 -7.47 5.02
CA ALA A 106 22.33 -7.58 3.67
C ALA A 106 23.63 -6.78 3.48
N GLY A 107 23.71 -5.58 4.08
CA GLY A 107 24.92 -4.77 4.07
C GLY A 107 26.06 -5.37 4.90
N VAL A 108 25.77 -5.85 6.11
CA VAL A 108 26.80 -6.43 7.02
C VAL A 108 27.32 -7.77 6.50
N THR A 109 26.47 -8.59 5.89
CA THR A 109 26.86 -9.89 5.32
C THR A 109 27.35 -9.77 3.87
N GLU A 110 27.54 -8.54 3.37
CA GLU A 110 28.04 -8.26 2.02
C GLU A 110 27.29 -9.04 0.91
N ILE A 111 25.97 -9.22 1.07
CA ILE A 111 25.17 -9.90 0.05
C ILE A 111 25.20 -9.01 -1.19
N GLU A 112 25.65 -9.53 -2.31
CA GLU A 112 25.60 -8.78 -3.55
C GLU A 112 24.15 -8.60 -4.00
N PHE A 113 23.77 -7.36 -4.31
CA PHE A 113 22.44 -7.05 -4.86
C PHE A 113 22.15 -7.87 -6.14
N THR A 114 23.18 -8.12 -6.95
CA THR A 114 23.13 -8.88 -8.20
C THR A 114 23.03 -10.38 -8.02
N ASN A 115 23.27 -10.93 -6.82
CA ASN A 115 23.14 -12.35 -6.59
C ASN A 115 21.65 -12.74 -6.50
N LEU A 116 21.09 -13.19 -7.62
CA LEU A 116 19.68 -13.52 -7.70
C LEU A 116 19.33 -14.87 -7.06
N TYR A 117 20.30 -15.76 -6.83
CA TYR A 117 20.05 -17.12 -6.35
C TYR A 117 20.14 -17.23 -4.83
N GLY A 118 19.22 -18.01 -4.25
CA GLY A 118 19.12 -18.21 -2.81
C GLY A 118 18.52 -17.03 -2.07
N GLU A 119 18.79 -16.96 -0.76
CA GLU A 119 18.24 -15.93 0.12
C GLU A 119 18.94 -14.58 -0.09
N ASN A 120 18.38 -13.76 -0.98
CA ASN A 120 18.79 -12.37 -1.16
C ASN A 120 17.86 -11.43 -0.38
N LEU A 121 18.40 -10.86 0.70
CA LEU A 121 17.69 -9.98 1.61
C LEU A 121 17.44 -8.57 1.06
N TRP A 122 18.17 -8.14 0.02
CA TRP A 122 17.87 -6.87 -0.66
C TRP A 122 16.48 -6.92 -1.30
N PHE A 123 16.17 -7.99 -2.04
CA PHE A 123 14.84 -8.15 -2.63
C PHE A 123 13.77 -8.25 -1.56
N THR A 124 14.02 -9.01 -0.49
CA THR A 124 13.10 -9.11 0.65
C THR A 124 12.79 -7.73 1.23
N GLY A 125 13.83 -6.93 1.51
CA GLY A 125 13.66 -5.57 2.01
C GLY A 125 12.94 -4.65 1.01
N LEU A 126 13.21 -4.77 -0.29
CA LEU A 126 12.51 -4.02 -1.33
C LEU A 126 11.00 -4.32 -1.32
N TRP A 127 10.61 -5.59 -1.22
CA TRP A 127 9.19 -5.95 -1.12
C TRP A 127 8.55 -5.45 0.18
N ALA A 128 9.31 -5.41 1.28
CA ALA A 128 8.85 -4.80 2.53
C ALA A 128 8.58 -3.28 2.36
N THR A 129 9.39 -2.55 1.59
CA THR A 129 9.07 -1.14 1.26
C THR A 129 7.79 -1.00 0.46
N ALA A 130 7.53 -1.92 -0.47
CA ALA A 130 6.31 -1.91 -1.28
C ALA A 130 5.06 -2.20 -0.41
N ILE A 131 5.14 -3.11 0.56
CA ILE A 131 4.07 -3.31 1.56
C ILE A 131 3.82 -2.01 2.34
N THR A 132 4.89 -1.35 2.80
CA THR A 132 4.80 -0.08 3.52
C THR A 132 4.09 0.99 2.68
N LYS A 133 4.45 1.12 1.39
CA LYS A 133 3.80 2.05 0.45
C LYS A 133 2.29 1.80 0.36
N TYR A 134 1.88 0.56 0.12
CA TYR A 134 0.47 0.22 -0.08
C TYR A 134 -0.37 0.36 1.18
N THR A 135 0.14 -0.14 2.31
CA THR A 135 -0.53 0.00 3.61
C THR A 135 -0.72 1.46 3.99
N TRP A 136 0.28 2.33 3.79
CA TRP A 136 0.12 3.76 4.07
C TRP A 136 -0.93 4.42 3.17
N GLN A 137 -0.96 4.07 1.89
CA GLN A 137 -1.98 4.59 0.97
C GLN A 137 -3.39 4.19 1.41
N ASN A 138 -3.59 2.92 1.78
CA ASN A 138 -4.88 2.42 2.27
C ASN A 138 -5.27 3.07 3.60
N ALA A 139 -4.35 3.21 4.54
CA ALA A 139 -4.58 3.85 5.83
C ALA A 139 -4.98 5.33 5.67
N LEU A 140 -4.31 6.07 4.78
CA LEU A 140 -4.65 7.47 4.48
C LEU A 140 -6.02 7.59 3.82
N LEU A 141 -6.34 6.71 2.87
CA LEU A 141 -7.63 6.67 2.21
C LEU A 141 -8.76 6.36 3.22
N ALA A 142 -8.57 5.33 4.04
CA ALA A 142 -9.49 4.95 5.09
C ALA A 142 -9.70 6.07 6.13
N ARG A 143 -8.63 6.76 6.53
CA ARG A 143 -8.70 7.91 7.44
C ARG A 143 -9.55 9.03 6.85
N ASN A 144 -9.33 9.39 5.58
CA ASN A 144 -10.08 10.46 4.92
C ASN A 144 -11.57 10.17 4.88
N TYR A 145 -11.98 8.98 4.45
CA TYR A 145 -13.39 8.58 4.43
C TYR A 145 -13.99 8.43 5.83
N SER A 146 -13.22 7.95 6.81
CA SER A 146 -13.67 7.88 8.20
C SER A 146 -13.98 9.28 8.78
N ASN A 147 -13.16 10.27 8.45
CA ASN A 147 -13.34 11.66 8.88
C ASN A 147 -14.56 12.30 8.21
N GLN A 148 -14.74 12.10 6.90
CA GLN A 148 -15.92 12.58 6.17
C GLN A 148 -17.22 12.02 6.78
N LYS A 149 -17.25 10.73 7.12
CA LYS A 149 -18.42 10.12 7.78
C LYS A 149 -18.70 10.69 9.16
N ARG A 150 -17.65 11.04 9.92
CA ARG A 150 -17.81 11.65 11.24
C ARG A 150 -18.40 13.06 11.13
N ILE A 151 -17.96 13.85 10.17
CA ILE A 151 -18.47 15.20 9.90
C ILE A 151 -19.94 15.15 9.45
N LEU A 152 -20.25 14.28 8.48
CA LEU A 152 -21.64 14.10 8.03
C LEU A 152 -22.57 13.67 9.19
N LYS A 153 -22.08 12.82 10.09
CA LYS A 153 -22.86 12.41 11.26
C LYS A 153 -23.08 13.56 12.26
N SER A 154 -22.13 14.48 12.44
CA SER A 154 -22.33 15.64 13.32
C SER A 154 -23.33 16.63 12.72
N GLU A 155 -23.26 16.88 11.42
CA GLU A 155 -24.21 17.77 10.72
C GLU A 155 -25.65 17.26 10.85
N ILE A 156 -25.89 15.96 10.63
CA ILE A 156 -27.22 15.35 10.78
C ILE A 156 -27.76 15.45 12.22
N VAL A 157 -26.88 15.48 13.23
CA VAL A 157 -27.28 15.60 14.64
C VAL A 157 -27.56 17.06 15.02
N GLU A 158 -26.92 18.03 14.39
CA GLU A 158 -27.21 19.46 14.59
C GLU A 158 -28.52 19.89 13.89
N ASP A 159 -28.90 19.23 12.80
CA ASP A 159 -30.13 19.50 12.04
C ASP A 159 -31.39 18.81 12.60
N ALA A 160 -31.26 17.92 13.60
CA ALA A 160 -32.36 17.10 14.17
C ALA A 160 -32.81 17.61 15.54
#